data_AF-I4Y5N3-F1
#
_entry.id   AF-I4Y5N3-F1
#
_cell.length_a   1.000
_cell.length_b   1.000
_cell.length_c   1.000
_cell.angle_alpha   90.00
_cell.angle_beta   90.00
_cell.angle_gamma   90.00
#
_symmetry.space_group_name_H-M   'P 1'
#
loop_
_entity.id
_entity.type
_entity.pdbx_description
1 polymer ?
#
loop_
_entity_poly.entity_id
_entity_poly.type
_entity_poly.pdbx_seq_one_letter_code
_entity_poly.pdbx_strand_id
1 'polypeptide(L)'
;MDELLQSIIDKRFDKNNFKSLAINYKELLSLPLDEYTVHSLVELDSSNLIDDFFEKYYKYFLDKQFVRDFILKHFSHGISSQLVAEHLNDNRQCTSLLIEALPDNYNEIYTSIEHNFDSQHRLKLLQLTLSLVSQQPIHSHHLIHSELFQLILISSLIDLDSSIISLINCILSILLPKYPQLLSNYVPTFLALVGRTLVWKRRKNDFIQNEILSGLSSSSSSSYNLTVKPTKLSQIVNQTAYTPSTTPLFTFLYGIFPSNTLAFLRSPIDYLQSYNFDNP
;
A
#
# COMPACT_ATOMS: atom_id res chain seq x y z
N MET A 1 4.99 -50.42 4.68
CA MET A 1 4.73 -49.00 4.40
C MET A 1 4.45 -48.25 5.69
N ASP A 2 3.61 -48.78 6.58
CA ASP A 2 3.27 -48.10 7.85
C ASP A 2 4.38 -48.10 8.92
N GLU A 3 5.20 -49.17 9.05
CA GLU A 3 6.28 -49.20 10.04
C GLU A 3 7.48 -48.28 9.69
N LEU A 4 7.70 -48.03 8.40
CA LEU A 4 8.77 -47.13 7.93
C LEU A 4 8.40 -45.66 8.22
N LEU A 5 7.15 -45.29 7.97
CA LEU A 5 6.57 -43.98 8.30
C LEU A 5 6.54 -43.74 9.81
N GLN A 6 6.21 -44.76 10.61
CA GLN A 6 6.27 -44.65 12.07
C GLN A 6 7.71 -44.46 12.58
N SER A 7 8.69 -45.17 12.00
CA SER A 7 10.10 -45.00 12.37
C SER A 7 10.70 -43.65 11.95
N ILE A 8 10.13 -43.04 10.91
CA ILE A 8 10.42 -41.69 10.41
C ILE A 8 9.88 -40.67 11.42
N ILE A 9 8.64 -40.83 11.88
CA ILE A 9 8.01 -39.93 12.85
C ILE A 9 8.71 -40.01 14.24
N ASP A 10 9.13 -41.21 14.67
CA ASP A 10 9.71 -41.41 16.01
C ASP A 10 11.22 -41.13 16.10
N LYS A 11 11.94 -41.15 14.98
CA LYS A 11 13.33 -40.69 14.95
C LYS A 11 13.32 -39.18 14.83
N ARG A 12 13.70 -38.48 15.90
CA ARG A 12 14.27 -37.12 15.82
C ARG A 12 15.23 -37.11 14.63
N PHE A 13 14.76 -36.57 13.51
CA PHE A 13 15.46 -36.67 12.25
C PHE A 13 16.79 -35.95 12.41
N ASP A 14 17.89 -36.67 12.25
CA ASP A 14 19.22 -36.09 12.34
C ASP A 14 19.50 -35.22 11.12
N LYS A 15 20.11 -34.06 11.35
CA LYS A 15 20.53 -33.06 10.36
C LYS A 15 21.34 -33.64 9.19
N ASN A 16 22.00 -34.78 9.42
CA ASN A 16 22.81 -35.49 8.44
C ASN A 16 22.00 -36.38 7.50
N ASN A 17 20.79 -36.79 7.87
CA ASN A 17 19.94 -37.66 7.05
C ASN A 17 19.25 -36.93 5.90
N PHE A 18 19.11 -35.60 5.97
CA PHE A 18 18.48 -34.80 4.91
C PHE A 18 19.31 -34.69 3.63
N LYS A 19 20.65 -34.68 3.75
CA LYS A 19 21.54 -34.69 2.57
C LYS A 19 21.71 -36.08 1.98
N SER A 20 21.55 -37.14 2.79
CA SER A 20 21.79 -38.52 2.36
C SER A 20 20.54 -39.23 1.85
N LEU A 21 19.35 -38.80 2.26
CA LEU A 21 18.10 -39.32 1.75
C LEU A 21 17.72 -38.47 0.52
N ALA A 22 17.83 -39.06 -0.66
CA ALA A 22 17.20 -38.57 -1.89
C ALA A 22 15.67 -38.69 -1.76
N ILE A 23 15.07 -38.01 -0.77
CA ILE A 23 13.64 -38.02 -0.54
C ILE A 23 13.00 -37.28 -1.71
N ASN A 24 12.05 -37.95 -2.34
CA ASN A 24 11.31 -37.39 -3.45
C ASN A 24 10.51 -36.18 -2.94
N TYR A 25 10.70 -35.01 -3.55
CA TYR A 25 10.22 -33.71 -3.05
C TYR A 25 8.72 -33.65 -2.73
N LYS A 26 7.91 -34.50 -3.38
CA LYS A 26 6.47 -34.63 -3.14
C LYS A 26 6.12 -35.30 -1.81
N GLU A 27 6.98 -36.17 -1.28
CA GLU A 27 6.78 -36.86 -0.01
C GLU A 27 7.04 -35.92 1.17
N LEU A 28 7.95 -34.95 1.01
CA LEU A 28 8.28 -33.95 2.03
C LEU A 28 7.12 -33.00 2.35
N LEU A 29 6.31 -32.64 1.35
CA LEU A 29 5.09 -31.85 1.48
C LEU A 29 3.94 -32.61 2.19
N SER A 30 4.05 -33.93 2.30
CA SER A 30 3.04 -34.81 2.91
C SER A 30 3.34 -35.19 4.37
N LEU A 31 4.51 -34.80 4.90
CA LEU A 31 4.92 -35.07 6.28
C LEU A 31 4.15 -34.19 7.28
N PRO A 32 3.97 -34.66 8.53
CA PRO A 32 3.38 -33.86 9.59
C PRO A 32 4.20 -32.58 9.82
N LEU A 33 3.47 -31.46 9.90
CA LEU A 33 3.98 -30.09 9.99
C LEU A 33 4.63 -29.79 11.34
N ASP A 34 5.81 -30.33 11.56
CA ASP A 34 6.65 -29.99 12.71
C ASP A 34 7.65 -28.89 12.34
N GLU A 35 8.03 -28.07 13.32
CA GLU A 35 9.01 -26.97 13.19
C GLU A 35 10.33 -27.42 12.52
N TYR A 36 10.68 -28.71 12.70
CA TYR A 36 11.84 -29.35 12.08
C TYR A 36 11.72 -29.51 10.55
N THR A 37 10.52 -29.83 10.03
CA THR A 37 10.29 -29.98 8.58
C THR A 37 10.43 -28.65 7.86
N VAL A 38 9.90 -27.57 8.45
CA VAL A 38 10.02 -26.20 7.93
C VAL A 38 11.46 -25.73 7.97
N HIS A 39 12.19 -26.00 9.05
CA HIS A 39 13.62 -25.69 9.13
C HIS A 39 14.42 -26.42 8.05
N SER A 40 14.07 -27.68 7.75
CA SER A 40 14.78 -28.47 6.74
C SER A 40 14.45 -28.01 5.31
N LEU A 41 13.21 -27.58 5.05
CA LEU A 41 12.80 -26.98 3.78
C LEU A 41 13.53 -25.65 3.52
N VAL A 42 13.67 -24.82 4.56
CA VAL A 42 14.43 -23.56 4.52
C VAL A 42 15.92 -23.82 4.24
N GLU A 43 16.52 -24.90 4.78
CA GLU A 43 17.92 -25.25 4.51
C GLU A 43 18.18 -25.82 3.10
N LEU A 44 17.14 -26.28 2.39
CA LEU A 44 17.27 -26.90 1.05
C LEU A 44 17.31 -25.89 -0.10
N ASP A 45 16.97 -24.62 0.17
CA ASP A 45 17.27 -23.43 -0.63
C ASP A 45 17.07 -23.58 -2.16
N SER A 46 15.90 -24.09 -2.57
CA SER A 46 15.56 -24.29 -3.98
C SER A 46 14.36 -23.45 -4.39
N SER A 47 14.45 -22.76 -5.54
CA SER A 47 13.44 -21.80 -6.03
C SER A 47 12.02 -22.37 -6.11
N ASN A 48 11.86 -23.61 -6.59
CA ASN A 48 10.54 -24.21 -6.75
C ASN A 48 9.90 -24.62 -5.41
N LEU A 49 10.71 -24.92 -4.39
CA LEU A 49 10.20 -25.21 -3.05
C LEU A 49 9.77 -23.94 -2.32
N ILE A 50 10.36 -22.79 -2.67
CA ILE A 50 10.00 -21.50 -2.08
C ILE A 50 8.56 -21.16 -2.43
N ASP A 51 8.19 -21.20 -3.71
CA ASP A 51 6.83 -20.86 -4.14
C ASP A 51 5.77 -21.80 -3.55
N ASP A 52 6.03 -23.12 -3.53
CA ASP A 52 5.14 -24.11 -2.90
C ASP A 52 5.08 -23.94 -1.36
N PHE A 53 6.20 -23.56 -0.73
CA PHE A 53 6.27 -23.29 0.70
C PHE A 53 5.44 -22.05 1.07
N PHE A 54 5.55 -21.00 0.27
CA PHE A 54 4.75 -19.80 0.40
C PHE A 54 3.29 -20.03 0.04
N GLU A 55 2.94 -20.89 -0.91
CA GLU A 55 1.52 -21.10 -1.19
C GLU A 55 0.81 -21.81 -0.04
N LYS A 56 1.51 -22.75 0.63
CA LYS A 56 0.86 -23.67 1.58
C LYS A 56 1.15 -23.43 3.05
N TYR A 57 2.34 -22.94 3.42
CA TYR A 57 2.82 -23.10 4.81
C TYR A 57 3.27 -21.83 5.50
N TYR A 58 3.72 -20.80 4.79
CA TYR A 58 4.27 -19.59 5.43
C TYR A 58 3.31 -18.96 6.46
N LYS A 59 1.99 -18.99 6.21
CA LYS A 59 0.94 -18.43 7.09
C LYS A 59 1.02 -18.94 8.54
N TYR A 60 1.42 -20.19 8.74
CA TYR A 60 1.45 -20.82 10.06
C TYR A 60 2.75 -20.55 10.83
N PHE A 61 3.79 -20.07 10.14
CA PHE A 61 5.13 -19.90 10.71
C PHE A 61 5.67 -18.48 10.60
N LEU A 62 4.84 -17.49 10.23
CA LEU A 62 5.23 -16.07 10.20
C LEU A 62 5.71 -15.54 11.57
N ASP A 63 5.31 -16.17 12.67
CA ASP A 63 5.77 -15.83 14.02
C ASP A 63 7.20 -16.28 14.32
N LYS A 64 7.76 -17.18 13.51
CA LYS A 64 9.09 -17.74 13.74
C LYS A 64 10.15 -16.90 13.03
N GLN A 65 11.14 -16.44 13.79
CA GLN A 65 12.18 -15.53 13.29
C GLN A 65 13.00 -16.12 12.13
N PHE A 66 13.31 -17.42 12.16
CA PHE A 66 14.05 -18.06 11.07
C PHE A 66 13.28 -18.06 9.73
N VAL A 67 11.95 -18.14 9.76
CA VAL A 67 11.11 -18.01 8.57
C VAL A 67 11.13 -16.58 8.08
N ARG A 68 11.04 -15.59 8.98
CA ARG A 68 11.15 -14.16 8.59
C ARG A 68 12.48 -13.88 7.88
N ASP A 69 13.59 -14.32 8.46
CA ASP A 69 14.92 -14.14 7.88
C ASP A 69 15.04 -14.81 6.50
N PHE A 70 14.40 -15.97 6.31
CA PHE A 70 14.34 -16.65 5.02
C PHE A 70 13.51 -15.87 4.00
N ILE A 71 12.31 -15.41 4.38
CA ILE A 71 11.44 -14.59 3.53
C ILE A 71 12.16 -13.31 3.08
N LEU A 72 12.88 -12.65 4.00
CA LEU A 72 13.64 -11.44 3.69
C LEU A 72 14.79 -11.70 2.72
N LYS A 73 15.47 -12.84 2.84
CA LYS A 73 16.56 -13.23 1.92
C LYS A 73 16.08 -13.60 0.53
N HIS A 74 14.90 -14.19 0.40
CA HIS A 74 14.34 -14.66 -0.87
C HIS A 74 13.20 -13.81 -1.39
N PHE A 75 13.07 -12.59 -0.90
CA PHE A 75 12.03 -11.65 -1.29
C PHE A 75 12.17 -11.32 -2.78
N SER A 76 11.48 -12.11 -3.61
CA SER A 76 11.54 -12.04 -5.05
C SER A 76 10.14 -12.28 -5.64
N HIS A 77 10.00 -11.93 -6.92
CA HIS A 77 8.73 -11.73 -7.62
C HIS A 77 7.73 -12.87 -7.42
N GLY A 78 6.76 -12.64 -6.54
CA GLY A 78 5.68 -13.56 -6.16
C GLY A 78 5.34 -13.48 -4.67
N ILE A 79 6.35 -13.34 -3.82
CA ILE A 79 6.19 -13.28 -2.37
C ILE A 79 5.59 -11.94 -1.93
N SER A 80 6.02 -10.85 -2.56
CA SER A 80 5.51 -9.50 -2.31
C SER A 80 4.01 -9.40 -2.60
N SER A 81 3.56 -9.93 -3.74
CA SER A 81 2.14 -9.92 -4.13
C SER A 81 1.29 -10.82 -3.21
N GLN A 82 1.81 -11.98 -2.79
CA GLN A 82 1.15 -12.85 -1.83
C GLN A 82 1.06 -12.23 -0.42
N LEU A 83 2.12 -11.61 0.08
CA LEU A 83 2.12 -10.91 1.36
C LEU A 83 1.14 -9.72 1.37
N VAL A 84 1.07 -8.98 0.26
CA VAL A 84 0.08 -7.92 0.09
C VAL A 84 -1.33 -8.51 0.04
N ALA A 85 -1.57 -9.60 -0.67
CA ALA A 85 -2.87 -10.28 -0.71
C ALA A 85 -3.30 -10.79 0.67
N GLU A 86 -2.40 -11.35 1.48
CA GLU A 86 -2.71 -11.76 2.85
C GLU A 86 -2.90 -10.57 3.81
N HIS A 87 -2.23 -9.45 3.56
CA HIS A 87 -2.52 -8.23 4.30
C HIS A 87 -3.97 -7.78 4.03
N LEU A 88 -4.46 -7.93 2.79
CA LEU A 88 -5.86 -7.65 2.46
C LEU A 88 -6.82 -8.59 3.21
N ASN A 89 -6.40 -9.81 3.54
CA ASN A 89 -7.13 -10.76 4.40
C ASN A 89 -6.98 -10.49 5.92
N ASP A 90 -6.51 -9.30 6.32
CA ASP A 90 -6.36 -8.82 7.70
C ASP A 90 -5.27 -9.50 8.55
N ASN A 91 -4.24 -10.06 7.92
CA ASN A 91 -3.10 -10.58 8.68
C ASN A 91 -2.13 -9.46 9.10
N ARG A 92 -2.11 -9.13 10.40
CA ARG A 92 -1.25 -8.08 10.97
C ARG A 92 0.23 -8.42 10.96
N GLN A 93 0.61 -9.70 10.92
CA GLN A 93 2.02 -10.10 10.91
C GLN A 93 2.69 -9.77 9.56
N CYS A 94 1.91 -9.78 8.47
CA CYS A 94 2.39 -9.40 7.15
C CYS A 94 2.82 -7.93 7.08
N THR A 95 2.18 -7.02 7.84
CA THR A 95 2.58 -5.61 7.83
C THR A 95 3.97 -5.43 8.41
N SER A 96 4.28 -6.10 9.54
CA SER A 96 5.62 -6.01 10.13
C SER A 96 6.70 -6.52 9.17
N LEU A 97 6.41 -7.60 8.45
CA LEU A 97 7.35 -8.17 7.48
C LEU A 97 7.56 -7.27 6.26
N LEU A 98 6.48 -6.70 5.73
CA LEU A 98 6.57 -5.75 4.61
C LEU A 98 7.35 -4.48 5.00
N ILE A 99 7.24 -4.04 6.25
CA ILE A 99 8.00 -2.89 6.74
C ILE A 99 9.49 -3.23 6.90
N GLU A 100 9.80 -4.43 7.38
CA GLU A 100 11.17 -4.92 7.52
C GLU A 100 11.85 -5.16 6.15
N ALA A 101 11.08 -5.65 5.17
CA ALA A 101 11.55 -5.90 3.80
C ALA A 101 11.69 -4.64 2.92
N LEU A 102 11.16 -3.50 3.37
CA LEU A 102 11.09 -2.28 2.56
C LEU A 102 12.45 -1.73 2.09
N PRO A 103 13.52 -1.71 2.91
CA PRO A 103 14.81 -1.13 2.50
C PRO A 103 15.41 -1.81 1.27
N ASP A 104 15.29 -3.14 1.20
CA ASP A 104 15.93 -3.94 0.16
C ASP A 104 15.02 -4.11 -1.07
N ASN A 105 13.69 -4.12 -0.89
CA ASN A 105 12.73 -4.52 -1.93
C ASN A 105 11.61 -3.51 -2.20
N TYR A 106 11.87 -2.22 -2.01
CA TYR A 106 10.86 -1.15 -2.16
C TYR A 106 10.12 -1.16 -3.50
N ASN A 107 10.81 -1.43 -4.62
CA ASN A 107 10.20 -1.45 -5.96
C ASN A 107 9.12 -2.52 -6.05
N GLU A 108 9.41 -3.74 -5.60
CA GLU A 108 8.48 -4.87 -5.68
C GLU A 108 7.26 -4.69 -4.79
N ILE A 109 7.45 -4.09 -3.61
CA ILE A 109 6.37 -3.81 -2.68
C ILE A 109 5.45 -2.74 -3.27
N TYR A 110 6.01 -1.64 -3.79
CA TYR A 110 5.19 -0.58 -4.37
C TYR A 110 4.47 -1.01 -5.65
N THR A 111 5.11 -1.79 -6.53
CA THR A 111 4.43 -2.35 -7.72
C THR A 111 3.32 -3.33 -7.33
N SER A 112 3.54 -4.16 -6.30
CA SER A 112 2.51 -5.08 -5.79
C SER A 112 1.31 -4.34 -5.18
N ILE A 113 1.56 -3.23 -4.48
CA ILE A 113 0.47 -2.38 -3.96
C ILE A 113 -0.25 -1.69 -5.11
N GLU A 114 0.48 -1.17 -6.10
CA GLU A 114 -0.09 -0.53 -7.28
C GLU A 114 -1.04 -1.46 -8.06
N HIS A 115 -0.60 -2.70 -8.32
CA HIS A 115 -1.42 -3.70 -9.01
C HIS A 115 -2.72 -4.04 -8.28
N ASN A 116 -2.73 -3.96 -6.96
CA ASN A 116 -3.90 -4.29 -6.13
C ASN A 116 -4.73 -3.05 -5.73
N PHE A 117 -4.39 -1.85 -6.25
CA PHE A 117 -5.00 -0.58 -5.86
C PHE A 117 -6.42 -0.38 -6.43
N ASP A 118 -7.32 -1.30 -6.09
CA ASP A 118 -8.72 -1.34 -6.52
C ASP A 118 -9.66 -0.74 -5.47
N SER A 119 -10.90 -0.45 -5.88
CA SER A 119 -11.91 0.16 -5.00
C SER A 119 -12.22 -0.63 -3.74
N GLN A 120 -12.14 -1.96 -3.79
CA GLN A 120 -12.40 -2.84 -2.65
C GLN A 120 -11.26 -2.79 -1.61
N HIS A 121 -10.03 -2.66 -2.08
CA HIS A 121 -8.82 -2.82 -1.25
C HIS A 121 -8.16 -1.49 -0.88
N ARG A 122 -8.56 -0.39 -1.52
CA ARG A 122 -7.95 0.95 -1.40
C ARG A 122 -7.73 1.40 0.03
N LEU A 123 -8.74 1.26 0.90
CA LEU A 123 -8.64 1.67 2.30
C LEU A 123 -7.51 0.91 3.02
N LYS A 124 -7.47 -0.41 2.90
CA LYS A 124 -6.46 -1.27 3.52
C LYS A 124 -5.06 -0.97 2.97
N LEU A 125 -4.94 -0.80 1.65
CA LEU A 125 -3.66 -0.45 1.02
C LEU A 125 -3.15 0.93 1.42
N LEU A 126 -4.03 1.91 1.61
CA LEU A 126 -3.66 3.22 2.16
C LEU A 126 -3.22 3.13 3.62
N GLN A 127 -3.84 2.26 4.44
CA GLN A 127 -3.38 1.99 5.81
C GLN A 127 -2.00 1.34 5.83
N LEU A 128 -1.75 0.36 4.94
CA LEU A 128 -0.42 -0.23 4.75
C LEU A 128 0.60 0.84 4.33
N THR A 129 0.26 1.65 3.34
CA THR A 129 1.13 2.73 2.83
C THR A 129 1.47 3.74 3.92
N LEU A 130 0.48 4.14 4.73
CA LEU A 130 0.70 5.01 5.89
C LEU A 130 1.66 4.37 6.89
N SER A 131 1.51 3.07 7.15
CA SER A 131 2.39 2.33 8.08
C SER A 131 3.83 2.28 7.55
N LEU A 132 4.01 1.98 6.26
CA LEU A 132 5.33 1.97 5.60
C LEU A 132 6.00 3.35 5.68
N VAL A 133 5.28 4.42 5.33
CA VAL A 133 5.82 5.80 5.32
C VAL A 133 6.11 6.32 6.73
N SER A 134 5.31 5.92 7.72
CA SER A 134 5.50 6.31 9.11
C SER A 134 6.73 5.66 9.73
N GLN A 135 6.93 4.35 9.50
CA GLN A 135 8.01 3.57 10.11
C GLN A 135 9.34 3.67 9.35
N GLN A 136 9.30 3.82 8.01
CA GLN A 136 10.49 3.85 7.16
C GLN A 136 10.56 5.14 6.31
N PRO A 137 10.82 6.29 6.95
CA PRO A 137 10.70 7.59 6.31
C PRO A 137 11.78 7.87 5.25
N ILE A 138 12.94 7.19 5.34
CA ILE A 138 14.09 7.36 4.43
C ILE A 138 13.76 6.81 3.04
N HIS A 139 13.09 5.66 2.98
CA HIS A 139 12.71 5.00 1.72
C HIS A 139 11.44 5.59 1.10
N SER A 140 10.76 6.51 1.79
CA SER A 140 9.52 7.13 1.33
C SER A 140 9.70 8.02 0.09
N HIS A 141 10.93 8.42 -0.25
CA HIS A 141 11.18 9.16 -1.50
C HIS A 141 10.91 8.29 -2.75
N HIS A 142 11.12 6.98 -2.67
CA HIS A 142 10.81 6.05 -3.76
C HIS A 142 9.31 5.99 -4.05
N LEU A 143 8.47 6.15 -3.02
CA LEU A 143 7.02 6.26 -3.19
C LEU A 143 6.65 7.48 -4.04
N ILE A 144 7.29 8.63 -3.85
CA ILE A 144 6.97 9.86 -4.61
C ILE A 144 7.25 9.67 -6.11
N HIS A 145 8.24 8.86 -6.46
CA HIS A 145 8.61 8.55 -7.84
C HIS A 145 7.77 7.43 -8.47
N SER A 146 7.03 6.65 -7.68
CA SER A 146 6.22 5.54 -8.20
C SER A 146 4.86 6.00 -8.73
N GLU A 147 4.26 5.20 -9.62
CA GLU A 147 2.90 5.46 -10.11
C GLU A 147 1.86 5.38 -8.98
N LEU A 148 2.14 4.60 -7.93
CA LEU A 148 1.31 4.51 -6.74
C LEU A 148 1.04 5.88 -6.11
N PHE A 149 2.03 6.78 -6.04
CA PHE A 149 1.80 8.11 -5.49
C PHE A 149 0.81 8.91 -6.34
N GLN A 150 0.87 8.79 -7.66
CA GLN A 150 -0.10 9.43 -8.53
C GLN A 150 -1.50 8.85 -8.34
N LEU A 151 -1.63 7.52 -8.18
CA LEU A 151 -2.90 6.87 -7.84
C LEU A 151 -3.47 7.37 -6.51
N ILE A 152 -2.62 7.60 -5.51
CA ILE A 152 -3.01 8.19 -4.22
C ILE A 152 -3.53 9.62 -4.42
N LEU A 153 -2.87 10.45 -5.24
CA LEU A 153 -3.34 11.80 -5.55
C LEU A 153 -4.68 11.77 -6.29
N ILE A 154 -4.85 10.88 -7.27
CA ILE A 154 -6.10 10.71 -8.00
C ILE A 154 -7.22 10.27 -7.06
N SER A 155 -6.95 9.29 -6.19
CA SER A 155 -7.89 8.84 -5.14
C SER A 155 -8.33 10.01 -4.24
N SER A 156 -7.40 10.91 -3.89
CA SER A 156 -7.72 12.11 -3.08
C SER A 156 -8.74 13.05 -3.73
N LEU A 157 -8.76 13.10 -5.07
CA LEU A 157 -9.65 13.95 -5.85
C LEU A 157 -10.98 13.26 -6.20
N ILE A 158 -11.00 11.94 -6.32
CA ILE A 158 -12.20 11.21 -6.75
C ILE A 158 -13.00 10.69 -5.55
N ASP A 159 -12.37 10.19 -4.50
CA ASP A 159 -13.05 9.43 -3.45
C ASP A 159 -13.88 10.26 -2.48
N LEU A 160 -15.05 9.73 -2.12
CA LEU A 160 -16.02 10.37 -1.23
C LEU A 160 -15.97 9.84 0.21
N ASP A 161 -15.21 8.78 0.47
CA ASP A 161 -15.03 8.24 1.81
C ASP A 161 -14.08 9.12 2.63
N SER A 162 -14.53 9.61 3.78
CA SER A 162 -13.71 10.47 4.63
C SER A 162 -12.52 9.73 5.24
N SER A 163 -12.60 8.41 5.39
CA SER A 163 -11.49 7.60 5.89
C SER A 163 -10.32 7.57 4.93
N ILE A 164 -10.59 7.35 3.64
CA ILE A 164 -9.59 7.41 2.58
C ILE A 164 -8.92 8.78 2.56
N ILE A 165 -9.71 9.86 2.54
CA ILE A 165 -9.17 11.23 2.52
C ILE A 165 -8.34 11.54 3.78
N SER A 166 -8.75 11.04 4.95
CA SER A 166 -7.99 11.22 6.20
C SER A 166 -6.63 10.51 6.15
N LEU A 167 -6.57 9.28 5.61
CA LEU A 167 -5.33 8.53 5.45
C LEU A 167 -4.38 9.24 4.48
N ILE A 168 -4.91 9.71 3.35
CA ILE A 168 -4.14 10.47 2.36
C ILE A 168 -3.59 11.75 2.98
N ASN A 169 -4.41 12.51 3.73
CA ASN A 169 -3.94 13.70 4.45
C ASN A 169 -2.80 13.37 5.42
N CYS A 170 -2.88 12.24 6.14
CA CYS A 170 -1.81 11.80 7.02
C CYS A 170 -0.53 11.45 6.25
N ILE A 171 -0.63 10.67 5.16
CA ILE A 171 0.51 10.32 4.31
C ILE A 171 1.20 11.59 3.79
N LEU A 172 0.42 12.52 3.22
CA LEU A 172 0.94 13.78 2.69
C LEU A 172 1.56 14.66 3.79
N SER A 173 0.97 14.70 4.98
CA SER A 173 1.52 15.45 6.12
C SER A 173 2.85 14.89 6.61
N ILE A 174 3.12 13.60 6.41
CA ILE A 174 4.41 12.98 6.71
C ILE A 174 5.43 13.27 5.60
N LEU A 175 5.02 13.21 4.33
CA LEU A 175 5.92 13.36 3.18
C LEU A 175 6.32 14.82 2.91
N LEU A 176 5.37 15.75 3.03
CA LEU A 176 5.54 17.15 2.67
C LEU A 176 6.71 17.87 3.38
N PRO A 177 6.85 17.78 4.72
CA PRO A 177 7.99 18.40 5.40
C PRO A 177 9.34 17.73 5.09
N LYS A 178 9.34 16.46 4.64
CA LYS A 178 10.56 15.71 4.36
C LYS A 178 11.10 15.97 2.95
N TYR A 179 10.20 16.07 1.98
CA TYR A 179 10.55 16.16 0.56
C TYR A 179 9.89 17.37 -0.14
N PRO A 180 10.01 18.60 0.38
CA PRO A 180 9.30 19.76 -0.15
C PRO A 180 9.68 20.08 -1.60
N GLN A 181 10.94 19.83 -2.00
CA GLN A 181 11.42 20.07 -3.37
C GLN A 181 10.82 19.09 -4.38
N LEU A 182 10.66 17.81 -4.01
CA LEU A 182 10.04 16.82 -4.90
C LEU A 182 8.54 17.06 -5.03
N LEU A 183 7.92 17.59 -3.97
CA LEU A 183 6.48 17.75 -3.86
C LEU A 183 5.97 19.13 -4.32
N SER A 184 6.86 20.09 -4.62
CA SER A 184 6.49 21.43 -5.06
C SER A 184 5.61 21.43 -6.31
N ASN A 185 5.83 20.45 -7.20
CA ASN A 185 5.07 20.32 -8.45
C ASN A 185 3.60 19.92 -8.23
N TYR A 186 3.29 19.35 -7.06
CA TYR A 186 1.95 18.89 -6.70
C TYR A 186 1.22 19.84 -5.75
N VAL A 187 1.80 21.01 -5.45
CA VAL A 187 1.20 22.01 -4.55
C VAL A 187 -0.22 22.40 -4.95
N PRO A 188 -0.54 22.64 -6.25
CA PRO A 188 -1.92 22.90 -6.66
C PRO A 188 -2.87 21.75 -6.28
N THR A 189 -2.44 20.50 -6.46
CA THR A 189 -3.22 19.30 -6.09
C THR A 189 -3.46 19.21 -4.59
N PHE A 190 -2.44 19.50 -3.77
CA PHE A 190 -2.59 19.49 -2.31
C PHE A 190 -3.52 20.60 -1.82
N LEU A 191 -3.46 21.78 -2.43
CA LEU A 191 -4.36 22.89 -2.13
C LEU A 191 -5.80 22.59 -2.56
N ALA A 192 -5.98 21.95 -3.72
CA ALA A 192 -7.29 21.43 -4.13
C ALA A 192 -7.86 20.42 -3.13
N LEU A 193 -7.03 19.51 -2.60
CA LEU A 193 -7.40 18.57 -1.54
C LEU A 193 -7.80 19.30 -0.25
N VAL A 194 -7.04 20.32 0.17
CA VAL A 194 -7.40 21.16 1.34
C VAL A 194 -8.73 21.88 1.11
N GLY A 195 -8.93 22.49 -0.06
CA GLY A 195 -10.22 23.11 -0.42
C GLY A 195 -11.35 22.07 -0.37
N ARG A 196 -11.09 20.85 -0.86
CA ARG A 196 -12.03 19.74 -0.81
C ARG A 196 -12.43 19.39 0.63
N THR A 197 -11.48 19.29 1.54
CA THR A 197 -11.78 18.92 2.93
C THR A 197 -12.41 20.05 3.74
N LEU A 198 -12.11 21.32 3.44
CA LEU A 198 -12.77 22.48 4.06
C LEU A 198 -14.27 22.54 3.71
N VAL A 199 -14.64 22.20 2.48
CA VAL A 199 -16.03 22.24 1.99
C VAL A 199 -16.75 20.89 2.17
N TRP A 200 -16.16 19.95 2.92
CA TRP A 200 -16.64 18.56 3.05
C TRP A 200 -18.10 18.44 3.48
N LYS A 201 -18.53 19.20 4.51
CA LYS A 201 -19.92 19.17 5.01
C LYS A 201 -20.91 19.65 3.95
N ARG A 202 -20.54 20.64 3.15
CA ARG A 202 -21.38 21.19 2.08
C ARG A 202 -21.53 20.21 0.91
N ARG A 203 -20.51 19.37 0.64
CA ARG A 203 -20.61 18.29 -0.34
C ARG A 203 -21.49 17.12 0.09
N LYS A 204 -21.76 16.93 1.39
CA LYS A 204 -22.69 15.89 1.86
C LYS A 204 -24.17 16.25 1.61
N ASN A 205 -24.46 17.48 1.18
CA ASN A 205 -25.81 17.86 0.80
C ASN A 205 -26.12 17.32 -0.60
N ASP A 206 -27.05 16.37 -0.69
CA ASP A 206 -27.46 15.70 -1.93
C ASP A 206 -27.85 16.68 -3.06
N PHE A 207 -28.44 17.83 -2.69
CA PHE A 207 -28.77 18.91 -3.64
C PHE A 207 -27.53 19.45 -4.37
N ILE A 208 -26.44 19.65 -3.63
CA ILE A 208 -25.18 20.18 -4.16
C ILE A 208 -24.43 19.08 -4.92
N GLN A 209 -24.53 17.82 -4.51
CA GLN A 209 -23.95 16.70 -5.27
C GLN A 209 -24.54 16.60 -6.66
N ASN A 210 -25.87 16.70 -6.82
CA ASN A 210 -26.54 16.61 -8.12
C ASN A 210 -26.21 17.80 -9.04
N GLU A 211 -26.05 19.00 -8.47
CA GLU A 211 -25.63 20.21 -9.21
C GLU A 211 -24.15 20.14 -9.64
N ILE A 212 -23.27 19.59 -8.78
CA ILE A 212 -21.86 19.34 -9.11
C ILE A 212 -21.75 18.21 -10.15
N LEU A 213 -22.43 17.09 -9.96
CA LEU A 213 -22.40 15.93 -10.87
C LEU A 213 -22.96 16.27 -12.26
N SER A 214 -24.02 17.08 -12.35
CA SER A 214 -24.53 17.56 -13.63
C SER A 214 -23.54 18.51 -14.32
N GLY A 215 -22.84 19.38 -13.57
CA GLY A 215 -21.76 20.22 -14.10
C GLY A 215 -20.49 19.47 -14.54
N LEU A 216 -20.14 18.35 -13.89
CA LEU A 216 -18.98 17.53 -14.29
C LEU A 216 -19.22 16.70 -15.56
N SER A 217 -20.48 16.33 -15.86
CA SER A 217 -20.82 15.49 -17.03
C SER A 217 -20.53 16.14 -18.39
N SER A 218 -20.40 17.47 -18.44
CA SER A 218 -20.00 18.23 -19.63
C SER A 218 -18.49 18.47 -19.74
N SER A 219 -17.70 18.09 -18.73
CA SER A 219 -16.24 18.32 -18.64
C SER A 219 -15.47 16.98 -18.54
N SER A 220 -15.81 16.02 -19.39
CA SER A 220 -15.28 14.66 -19.38
C SER A 220 -13.86 14.51 -19.97
N SER A 221 -12.99 15.49 -19.72
CA SER A 221 -11.56 15.39 -20.00
C SER A 221 -10.78 16.20 -18.96
N SER A 222 -10.77 15.71 -17.72
CA SER A 222 -9.91 16.23 -16.65
C SER A 222 -8.44 15.99 -17.00
N SER A 223 -7.82 16.98 -17.65
CA SER A 223 -6.38 17.01 -17.96
C SER A 223 -5.60 17.47 -16.74
N TYR A 224 -5.55 16.63 -15.71
CA TYR A 224 -4.57 16.81 -14.65
C TYR A 224 -3.16 16.58 -15.21
N ASN A 225 -2.15 17.28 -14.70
CA ASN A 225 -0.73 17.03 -15.00
C ASN A 225 -0.18 15.79 -14.26
N LEU A 226 -1.01 14.77 -14.07
CA LEU A 226 -0.61 13.45 -13.56
C LEU A 226 -0.50 12.52 -14.77
N THR A 227 0.57 11.74 -14.83
CA THR A 227 0.83 10.90 -16.01
C THR A 227 -0.17 9.73 -16.13
N VAL A 228 -0.78 9.31 -15.03
CA VAL A 228 -1.76 8.20 -14.99
C VAL A 228 -3.18 8.70 -15.14
N LYS A 229 -3.92 8.28 -16.18
CA LYS A 229 -5.33 8.67 -16.45
C LYS A 229 -6.35 8.06 -15.46
N PRO A 230 -7.51 8.71 -15.21
CA PRO A 230 -8.33 8.43 -14.02
C PRO A 230 -9.24 7.23 -14.26
N THR A 231 -9.29 6.78 -15.52
CA THR A 231 -10.05 5.63 -16.02
C THR A 231 -9.68 4.31 -15.35
N LYS A 232 -8.55 4.24 -14.63
CA LYS A 232 -8.17 3.06 -13.85
C LYS A 232 -8.93 2.92 -12.52
N LEU A 233 -9.52 4.00 -11.98
CA LEU A 233 -10.09 3.98 -10.62
C LEU A 233 -11.61 4.18 -10.62
N SER A 234 -12.33 3.24 -10.03
CA SER A 234 -13.74 3.44 -9.65
C SER A 234 -13.85 4.24 -8.35
N GLN A 235 -14.81 5.16 -8.31
CA GLN A 235 -15.08 6.01 -7.15
C GLN A 235 -15.65 5.19 -5.98
N ILE A 236 -15.09 5.34 -4.78
CA ILE A 236 -15.65 4.71 -3.58
C ILE A 236 -16.62 5.68 -2.92
N VAL A 237 -17.87 5.23 -2.77
CA VAL A 237 -18.97 5.96 -2.11
C VAL A 237 -19.33 5.25 -0.81
N ASN A 238 -18.36 5.09 0.09
CA ASN A 238 -18.63 4.66 1.45
C ASN A 238 -18.74 5.90 2.33
N GLN A 239 -19.98 6.27 2.68
CA GLN A 239 -20.25 7.51 3.41
C GLN A 239 -19.94 7.34 4.90
N THR A 240 -18.67 7.48 5.27
CA THR A 240 -18.31 7.58 6.69
C THR A 240 -18.75 8.95 7.26
N ALA A 241 -19.35 8.93 8.46
CA ALA A 241 -20.12 10.05 8.99
C ALA A 241 -19.27 11.28 9.36
N TYR A 242 -17.97 11.13 9.58
CA TYR A 242 -17.11 12.19 10.09
C TYR A 242 -16.48 13.06 8.98
N THR A 243 -15.97 14.23 9.39
CA THR A 243 -15.25 15.17 8.52
C THR A 243 -13.75 14.94 8.68
N PRO A 244 -12.99 14.75 7.59
CA PRO A 244 -11.55 14.51 7.67
C PRO A 244 -10.84 15.76 8.21
N SER A 245 -9.87 15.56 9.10
CA SER A 245 -9.06 16.67 9.63
C SER A 245 -8.18 17.24 8.52
N THR A 246 -8.28 18.56 8.30
CA THR A 246 -7.48 19.29 7.31
C THR A 246 -6.26 19.96 7.94
N THR A 247 -6.27 20.11 9.27
CA THR A 247 -5.30 20.92 10.02
C THR A 247 -3.85 20.54 9.77
N PRO A 248 -3.46 19.24 9.78
CA PRO A 248 -2.06 18.86 9.62
C PRO A 248 -1.49 19.26 8.25
N LEU A 249 -2.21 18.89 7.18
CA LEU A 249 -1.80 19.19 5.81
C LEU A 249 -1.79 20.70 5.55
N PHE A 250 -2.81 21.41 6.02
CA PHE A 250 -2.88 22.87 5.91
C PHE A 250 -1.70 23.57 6.61
N THR A 251 -1.35 23.12 7.81
CA THR A 251 -0.25 23.71 8.59
C THR A 251 1.08 23.59 7.86
N PHE A 252 1.38 22.42 7.28
CA PHE A 252 2.60 22.24 6.51
C PHE A 252 2.60 23.01 5.19
N LEU A 253 1.48 23.03 4.46
CA LEU A 253 1.37 23.82 3.22
C LEU A 253 1.55 25.31 3.48
N TYR A 254 0.91 25.83 4.53
CA TYR A 254 1.06 27.23 4.91
C TYR A 254 2.50 27.54 5.39
N GLY A 255 3.13 26.61 6.11
CA GLY A 255 4.50 26.79 6.60
C GLY A 255 5.57 26.75 5.49
N ILE A 256 5.40 25.87 4.49
CA ILE A 256 6.39 25.64 3.42
C ILE A 256 6.11 26.49 2.18
N PHE A 257 4.82 26.67 1.83
CA PHE A 257 4.37 27.38 0.63
C PHE A 257 3.35 28.49 0.93
N PRO A 258 3.65 29.43 1.85
CA PRO A 258 2.68 30.42 2.34
C PRO A 258 2.04 31.26 1.24
N SER A 259 2.82 31.71 0.25
CA SER A 259 2.33 32.52 -0.86
C SER A 259 1.32 31.77 -1.72
N ASN A 260 1.58 30.50 -2.02
CA ASN A 260 0.67 29.66 -2.79
C ASN A 260 -0.61 29.38 -1.99
N THR A 261 -0.48 29.07 -0.70
CA THR A 261 -1.64 28.85 0.17
C THR A 261 -2.53 30.10 0.27
N LEU A 262 -1.95 31.28 0.48
CA LEU A 262 -2.70 32.53 0.55
C LEU A 262 -3.34 32.91 -0.79
N ALA A 263 -2.63 32.72 -1.91
CA ALA A 263 -3.17 32.95 -3.24
C ALA A 263 -4.37 32.05 -3.53
N PHE A 264 -4.27 30.76 -3.20
CA PHE A 264 -5.38 29.81 -3.32
C PHE A 264 -6.57 30.18 -2.43
N LEU A 265 -6.35 30.56 -1.17
CA LEU A 265 -7.45 30.95 -0.28
C LEU A 265 -8.17 32.22 -0.72
N ARG A 266 -7.47 33.15 -1.39
CA ARG A 266 -8.05 34.39 -1.91
C ARG A 266 -8.97 34.14 -3.11
N SER A 267 -8.51 33.32 -4.06
CA SER A 267 -9.21 33.05 -5.31
C SER A 267 -8.87 31.63 -5.80
N PRO A 268 -9.53 30.59 -5.24
CA PRO A 268 -9.14 29.20 -5.46
C PRO A 268 -9.31 28.75 -6.91
N ILE A 269 -10.35 29.23 -7.59
CA ILE A 269 -10.63 28.91 -9.00
C ILE A 269 -9.55 29.50 -9.90
N ASP A 270 -9.30 30.81 -9.78
CA ASP A 270 -8.28 31.52 -10.58
C ASP A 270 -6.89 30.94 -10.34
N TYR A 271 -6.58 30.57 -9.08
CA TYR A 271 -5.32 29.91 -8.74
C TYR A 271 -5.20 28.58 -9.48
N LEU A 272 -6.19 27.69 -9.39
CA LEU A 272 -6.13 26.38 -10.05
C LEU A 272 -6.04 26.51 -11.59
N GLN A 273 -6.81 27.44 -12.18
CA GLN A 273 -6.75 27.73 -13.62
C GLN A 273 -5.36 28.20 -14.05
N SER A 274 -4.66 29.01 -13.24
CA SER A 274 -3.30 29.46 -13.55
C SER A 274 -2.27 28.33 -13.64
N TYR A 275 -2.58 27.16 -13.05
CA TYR A 275 -1.75 25.95 -13.11
C TYR A 275 -2.32 24.89 -14.08
N ASN A 276 -3.26 25.26 -14.95
CA ASN A 276 -3.99 24.33 -15.84
C ASN A 276 -4.63 23.17 -15.06
N PHE A 277 -5.08 23.44 -13.84
CA PHE A 277 -5.76 22.46 -13.00
C PHE A 277 -7.26 22.67 -13.16
N ASP A 278 -7.92 21.80 -13.92
CA ASP A 278 -9.37 21.82 -14.05
C ASP A 278 -10.03 21.47 -12.70
N ASN A 279 -11.14 22.15 -12.40
CA ASN A 279 -11.83 22.04 -11.11
C ASN A 279 -12.26 20.59 -10.83
N PRO A 280 -11.78 19.94 -9.75
CA PRO A 280 -12.11 18.56 -9.40
C PRO A 280 -13.45 18.41 -8.66
#